data_AF-A0A9E3H7S7-F1
#
_entry.id   AF-A0A9E3H7S7-F1
#
_cell.length_a   1.000
_cell.length_b   1.000
_cell.length_c   1.000
_cell.angle_alpha   90.00
_cell.angle_beta   90.00
_cell.angle_gamma   90.00
#
_symmetry.space_group_name_H-M   'P 1'
#
loop_
_entity.id
_entity.type
_entity.pdbx_description
1 polymer ?
#
loop_
_entity_poly.entity_id
_entity_poly.type
_entity_poly.pdbx_seq_one_letter_code
_entity_poly.pdbx_strand_id
1 'polypeptide(L)'
;MLYLAQVHRNEFLDQLQLHLLARQEVNNIWVKIPEEAFILLGKGKTMTEKLLVLVELSPTGDIEKIEEATNWVMDLIGTYLTTGITPDFLRQEAERAEKWRQNLTLQNQDLARRTLELEARREQIQALEETLKREKNLVNKAETSGE
;
A
#
# COMPACT_ATOMS: atom_id res chain seq x y z
N MET A 1 -12.35 -22.22 8.53
CA MET A 1 -12.04 -21.28 7.41
C MET A 1 -13.36 -20.76 6.85
N LEU A 2 -13.48 -19.45 6.63
CA LEU A 2 -14.73 -18.84 6.18
C LEU A 2 -14.78 -18.70 4.65
N TYR A 3 -15.93 -19.03 4.08
CA TYR A 3 -16.21 -19.01 2.66
C TYR A 3 -17.48 -18.20 2.37
N LEU A 4 -17.49 -17.52 1.23
CA LEU A 4 -18.68 -16.93 0.65
C LEU A 4 -19.17 -17.91 -0.40
N ALA A 5 -20.41 -18.35 -0.27
CA ALA A 5 -21.00 -19.35 -1.14
C ALA A 5 -22.39 -18.94 -1.60
N GLN A 6 -22.81 -19.47 -2.74
CA GLN A 6 -24.17 -19.35 -3.23
C GLN A 6 -24.87 -20.71 -3.16
N VAL A 7 -26.11 -20.71 -2.67
CA VAL A 7 -26.96 -21.89 -2.71
C VAL A 7 -27.36 -22.17 -4.16
N HIS A 8 -27.07 -23.37 -4.62
CA HIS A 8 -27.37 -23.84 -5.97
C HIS A 8 -28.17 -25.14 -5.88
N ARG A 9 -29.13 -25.35 -6.79
CA ARG A 9 -29.85 -26.61 -6.86
C ARG A 9 -29.19 -27.50 -7.89
N ASN A 10 -28.74 -28.68 -7.46
CA ASN A 10 -28.25 -29.70 -8.36
C ASN A 10 -29.45 -30.43 -8.99
N GLU A 11 -29.68 -30.22 -10.29
CA GLU A 11 -30.78 -30.86 -11.03
C GLU A 11 -30.64 -32.38 -11.12
N PHE A 12 -29.41 -32.90 -11.13
CA PHE A 12 -29.14 -34.34 -11.25
C PHE A 12 -29.44 -35.11 -9.96
N LEU A 13 -29.10 -34.53 -8.81
CA LEU A 13 -29.25 -35.19 -7.49
C LEU A 13 -30.52 -34.76 -6.75
N ASP A 14 -31.28 -33.83 -7.33
CA ASP A 14 -32.42 -33.12 -6.73
C ASP A 14 -32.13 -32.66 -5.30
N GLN A 15 -30.93 -32.10 -5.10
CA GLN A 15 -30.42 -31.68 -3.79
C GLN A 15 -29.79 -30.30 -3.89
N LEU A 16 -29.78 -29.59 -2.77
CA LEU A 16 -29.10 -28.31 -2.66
C LEU A 16 -27.60 -28.54 -2.49
N GLN A 17 -26.81 -27.66 -3.10
CA GLN A 17 -25.36 -27.61 -2.96
C GLN A 17 -24.92 -26.16 -2.76
N LEU A 18 -23.73 -25.97 -2.20
CA LEU A 18 -23.09 -24.69 -1.99
C LEU A 18 -22.01 -24.53 -3.03
N HIS A 19 -22.18 -23.54 -3.90
CA HIS A 19 -21.14 -23.11 -4.82
C HIS A 19 -20.22 -22.12 -4.10
N LEU A 20 -18.97 -22.50 -3.85
CA LEU A 20 -18.00 -21.64 -3.17
C LEU A 20 -17.47 -20.58 -4.14
N LEU A 21 -17.66 -19.31 -3.81
CA LEU A 21 -17.31 -18.16 -4.65
C LEU A 21 -15.99 -17.51 -4.23
N ALA A 22 -15.79 -17.37 -2.92
CA ALA A 22 -14.60 -16.75 -2.36
C ALA A 22 -14.25 -17.36 -1.00
N ARG A 23 -12.98 -17.29 -0.63
CA ARG A 23 -12.49 -17.69 0.70
C ARG A 23 -11.83 -16.52 1.41
N GLN A 24 -11.99 -16.45 2.72
CA GLN A 24 -11.27 -15.53 3.56
C GLN A 24 -9.87 -16.09 3.82
N GLU A 25 -8.83 -15.31 3.50
CA GLU A 25 -7.47 -15.67 3.89
C GLU A 25 -7.10 -15.06 5.23
N VAL A 26 -7.13 -13.73 5.32
CA VAL A 26 -6.73 -12.99 6.54
C VAL A 26 -7.60 -11.76 6.70
N ASN A 27 -8.24 -11.60 7.87
CA ASN A 27 -9.09 -10.46 8.20
C ASN A 27 -10.11 -10.16 7.07
N ASN A 28 -10.04 -9.00 6.43
CA ASN A 28 -10.97 -8.61 5.37
C ASN A 28 -10.44 -8.92 3.96
N ILE A 29 -9.39 -9.73 3.84
CA ILE A 29 -8.81 -10.15 2.56
C ILE A 29 -9.50 -11.43 2.10
N TRP A 30 -10.18 -11.32 0.97
CA TRP A 30 -10.89 -12.41 0.31
C TRP A 30 -10.30 -12.71 -1.05
N VAL A 31 -10.18 -13.99 -1.37
CA VAL A 31 -9.70 -14.46 -2.67
C VAL A 31 -10.84 -15.18 -3.38
N LYS A 32 -11.08 -14.82 -4.64
CA LYS A 32 -12.05 -15.54 -5.48
C LYS A 32 -11.56 -16.95 -5.74
N ILE A 33 -12.47 -17.91 -5.70
CA ILE A 33 -12.18 -19.29 -6.07
C ILE A 33 -12.48 -19.41 -7.57
N PRO A 34 -11.45 -19.59 -8.42
CA PRO A 34 -11.65 -19.62 -9.88
C PRO A 34 -12.24 -20.96 -10.36
N GLU A 35 -12.08 -22.01 -9.56
CA GLU A 35 -12.59 -23.35 -9.85
C GLU A 35 -14.01 -23.51 -9.35
N GLU A 36 -14.82 -24.26 -10.09
CA GLU A 36 -16.17 -24.64 -9.66
C GLU A 36 -16.09 -25.62 -8.48
N ALA A 37 -16.07 -25.07 -7.27
CA ALA A 37 -16.10 -25.83 -6.04
C ALA A 37 -17.53 -25.91 -5.49
N PHE A 38 -18.04 -27.13 -5.36
CA PHE A 38 -19.38 -27.40 -4.82
C PHE A 38 -19.31 -28.29 -3.59
N ILE A 39 -20.08 -27.96 -2.56
CA ILE A 39 -20.29 -28.79 -1.37
C ILE A 39 -21.76 -29.18 -1.29
N LEU A 40 -22.05 -30.47 -1.22
CA LEU A 40 -23.43 -30.96 -1.06
C LEU A 40 -23.98 -30.55 0.32
N LEU A 41 -25.16 -29.95 0.35
CA LEU A 41 -25.88 -29.73 1.60
C LEU A 41 -26.56 -31.05 2.00
N GLY A 42 -26.31 -31.49 3.22
CA GLY A 42 -26.97 -32.68 3.78
C GLY A 42 -28.51 -32.58 3.68
N LYS A 43 -29.16 -33.73 3.47
CA LYS A 43 -30.61 -33.85 3.31
C LYS A 43 -31.35 -33.23 4.51
N GLY A 44 -32.31 -32.35 4.25
CA GLY A 44 -33.18 -31.76 5.28
C GLY A 44 -32.96 -30.26 5.55
N LYS A 45 -31.94 -29.62 4.97
CA LYS A 45 -31.80 -28.16 5.00
C LYS A 45 -32.64 -27.54 3.88
N THR A 46 -33.62 -26.73 4.24
CA THR A 46 -34.39 -25.90 3.32
C THR A 46 -33.71 -24.54 3.20
N MET A 47 -33.06 -24.27 2.07
CA MET A 47 -32.49 -22.97 1.74
C MET A 47 -33.03 -22.55 0.38
N THR A 48 -33.18 -21.25 0.17
CA THR A 48 -33.64 -20.71 -1.11
C THR A 48 -32.49 -20.77 -2.12
N GLU A 49 -32.78 -21.21 -3.34
CA GLU A 49 -31.81 -21.17 -4.44
C GLU A 49 -31.32 -19.74 -4.68
N LYS A 50 -30.06 -19.59 -5.08
CA LYS A 50 -29.36 -18.32 -5.33
C LYS A 50 -29.10 -17.44 -4.10
N LEU A 51 -29.49 -17.90 -2.91
CA LEU A 51 -29.17 -17.22 -1.66
C LEU A 51 -27.65 -17.17 -1.44
N LEU A 52 -27.15 -16.01 -1.02
CA LEU A 52 -25.75 -15.81 -0.68
C LEU A 52 -25.55 -16.08 0.82
N VAL A 53 -24.61 -16.96 1.14
CA VAL A 53 -24.34 -17.42 2.50
C VAL A 53 -22.86 -17.39 2.82
N LEU A 54 -22.56 -17.17 4.09
CA LEU A 54 -21.25 -17.41 4.67
C LEU A 54 -21.20 -18.83 5.25
N VAL A 55 -20.14 -19.55 4.94
CA VAL A 55 -19.96 -20.95 5.31
C VAL A 55 -18.64 -21.09 6.04
N GLU A 56 -18.70 -21.56 7.28
CA GLU A 56 -17.51 -21.92 8.04
C GLU A 56 -17.25 -23.42 7.86
N LEU A 57 -16.08 -23.74 7.30
CA LEU A 57 -15.61 -25.10 7.12
C LEU A 57 -14.54 -25.44 8.15
N SER A 58 -14.64 -26.64 8.72
CA SER A 58 -13.62 -27.23 9.57
C SER A 58 -12.31 -27.47 8.79
N PRO A 59 -11.19 -27.76 9.47
CA PRO A 59 -9.97 -28.22 8.79
C PRO A 59 -10.14 -29.51 8.00
N THR A 60 -11.16 -30.32 8.32
CA THR A 60 -11.52 -31.56 7.60
C THR A 60 -12.43 -31.30 6.40
N GLY A 61 -12.90 -30.06 6.20
CA GLY A 61 -13.80 -29.67 5.11
C GLY A 61 -15.29 -29.84 5.43
N ASP A 62 -15.64 -30.17 6.67
CA ASP A 62 -17.02 -30.31 7.12
C ASP A 62 -17.64 -28.94 7.39
N ILE A 63 -18.94 -28.80 7.11
CA ILE A 63 -19.67 -27.55 7.36
C ILE A 63 -19.94 -27.42 8.86
N GLU A 64 -19.28 -26.47 9.51
CA GLU A 64 -19.50 -26.12 10.91
C GLU A 64 -20.66 -25.12 11.06
N LYS A 65 -20.71 -24.10 10.20
CA LYS A 65 -21.69 -23.01 10.29
C LYS A 65 -22.13 -22.53 8.92
N ILE A 66 -23.41 -22.14 8.80
CA ILE A 66 -23.96 -21.46 7.63
C ILE A 66 -24.79 -20.26 8.12
N GLU A 67 -24.52 -19.08 7.59
CA GLU A 67 -25.26 -17.86 7.90
C GLU A 67 -25.57 -17.07 6.62
N GLU A 68 -26.64 -16.28 6.62
CA GLU A 68 -26.92 -15.38 5.50
C GLU A 68 -25.85 -14.30 5.40
N ALA A 69 -25.40 -14.03 4.17
CA ALA A 69 -24.34 -13.04 3.94
C ALA A 69 -24.83 -11.58 4.00
N THR A 70 -26.14 -11.34 4.19
CA THR A 70 -26.76 -10.00 4.11
C THR A 70 -26.07 -8.98 5.02
N ASN A 71 -25.95 -9.28 6.32
CA ASN A 71 -25.33 -8.35 7.27
C ASN A 71 -23.85 -8.13 6.96
N TRP A 72 -23.14 -9.20 6.61
CA TRP A 72 -21.73 -9.11 6.22
C TRP A 72 -21.51 -8.25 4.97
N VAL A 73 -22.39 -8.36 3.96
CA VAL A 73 -22.36 -7.49 2.77
C VAL A 73 -22.61 -6.04 3.17
N MET A 74 -23.60 -5.78 4.04
CA MET A 74 -23.88 -4.42 4.51
C MET A 74 -22.70 -3.82 5.29
N ASP A 75 -22.02 -4.62 6.11
CA ASP A 75 -20.81 -4.20 6.81
C ASP A 75 -19.65 -3.90 5.84
N LEU A 76 -19.50 -4.70 4.78
CA LEU A 76 -18.49 -4.47 3.74
C LEU A 76 -18.77 -3.16 2.97
N ILE A 77 -20.02 -2.94 2.58
CA ILE A 77 -20.46 -1.71 1.92
C ILE A 77 -20.18 -0.52 2.85
N GLY A 78 -20.61 -0.62 4.12
CA GLY A 78 -20.40 0.39 5.15
C GLY A 78 -18.93 0.74 5.36
N THR A 79 -18.05 -0.27 5.40
CA THR A 79 -16.64 -0.09 5.70
C THR A 79 -15.84 0.45 4.51
N TYR A 80 -16.09 -0.06 3.31
CA TYR A 80 -15.21 0.16 2.15
C TYR A 80 -15.81 1.02 1.04
N LEU A 81 -17.14 1.05 0.88
CA LEU A 81 -17.77 1.76 -0.23
C LEU A 81 -18.34 3.13 0.18
N THR A 82 -18.62 3.36 1.46
CA THR A 82 -19.14 4.67 1.93
C THR A 82 -18.07 5.75 2.05
N THR A 83 -16.81 5.35 2.25
CA THR A 83 -15.67 6.29 2.44
C THR A 83 -15.21 6.95 1.15
N GLY A 84 -15.76 6.54 -0.02
CA GLY A 84 -15.44 7.12 -1.32
C GLY A 84 -14.02 6.83 -1.81
N ILE A 85 -13.28 5.97 -1.11
CA ILE A 85 -11.92 5.56 -1.48
C ILE A 85 -12.02 4.53 -2.60
N THR A 86 -11.96 4.99 -3.84
CA THR A 86 -11.93 4.09 -5.00
C THR A 86 -10.50 3.58 -5.23
N PRO A 87 -10.34 2.41 -5.89
CA PRO A 87 -9.02 1.95 -6.33
C PRO A 87 -8.27 2.98 -7.19
N ASP A 88 -8.99 3.74 -8.02
CA ASP A 88 -8.41 4.83 -8.81
C ASP A 88 -7.93 6.00 -7.94
N PHE A 89 -8.66 6.33 -6.86
CA PHE A 89 -8.21 7.33 -5.89
C PHE A 89 -6.89 6.91 -5.22
N LEU A 90 -6.77 5.65 -4.79
CA LEU A 90 -5.53 5.11 -4.23
C LEU A 90 -4.37 5.12 -5.23
N ARG A 91 -4.64 4.77 -6.50
CA ARG A 91 -3.62 4.83 -7.56
C ARG A 91 -3.14 6.26 -7.80
N GLN A 92 -4.05 7.22 -7.85
CA GLN A 92 -3.71 8.63 -8.00
C GLN A 92 -2.90 9.15 -6.80
N GLU A 93 -3.24 8.75 -5.58
CA GLU A 93 -2.48 9.14 -4.39
C GLU A 93 -1.06 8.56 -4.41
N ALA A 94 -0.90 7.31 -4.83
CA ALA A 94 0.42 6.69 -5.01
C ALA A 94 1.27 7.43 -6.07
N GLU A 95 0.66 7.80 -7.20
CA GLU A 95 1.34 8.59 -8.24
C GLU A 95 1.73 10.00 -7.72
N ARG A 96 0.88 10.64 -6.91
CA ARG A 96 1.19 11.93 -6.27
C ARG A 96 2.36 11.81 -5.31
N ALA A 97 2.35 10.79 -4.46
CA ALA A 97 3.42 10.52 -3.51
C ALA A 97 4.76 10.28 -4.23
N GLU A 98 4.75 9.52 -5.32
CA GLU A 98 5.95 9.27 -6.13
C GLU A 98 6.48 10.54 -6.80
N LYS A 99 5.61 11.36 -7.39
CA LYS A 99 6.00 12.67 -7.94
C LYS A 99 6.60 13.58 -6.87
N TRP A 100 6.01 13.60 -5.68
CA TRP A 100 6.53 14.39 -4.57
C TRP A 100 7.91 13.90 -4.12
N ARG A 101 8.11 12.57 -4.04
CA ARG A 101 9.40 11.94 -3.74
C ARG A 101 10.48 12.37 -4.74
N GLN A 102 10.17 12.33 -6.04
CA GLN A 102 11.10 12.74 -7.10
C GLN A 102 11.48 14.23 -6.98
N ASN A 103 10.50 15.11 -6.77
CA ASN A 103 10.76 16.53 -6.56
C ASN A 103 11.65 16.78 -5.33
N LEU A 104 11.41 16.07 -4.23
CA LEU A 104 12.24 16.16 -3.03
C LEU A 104 13.68 15.71 -3.29
N THR A 105 13.87 14.62 -4.05
CA THR A 105 15.21 14.15 -4.44
C THR A 105 15.95 15.19 -5.27
N LEU A 106 15.30 15.81 -6.26
CA LEU A 106 15.90 16.86 -7.08
C LEU A 106 16.28 18.08 -6.23
N GLN A 107 15.40 18.52 -5.32
CA GLN A 107 15.70 19.63 -4.41
C GLN A 107 16.90 19.33 -3.51
N ASN A 108 17.01 18.10 -2.99
CA ASN A 108 18.16 17.71 -2.18
C ASN A 108 19.47 17.69 -2.98
N GLN A 109 19.44 17.23 -4.24
CA GLN A 109 20.61 17.26 -5.12
C GLN A 109 21.05 18.69 -5.43
N ASP A 110 20.11 19.59 -5.73
CA ASP A 110 20.40 21.00 -5.96
C ASP A 110 20.98 21.68 -4.71
N LEU A 111 20.45 21.37 -3.52
CA LEU A 111 21.01 21.87 -2.27
C LEU A 111 22.43 21.36 -2.04
N ALA A 112 22.68 20.07 -2.22
CA ALA A 112 24.02 19.50 -2.09
C ALA A 112 25.02 20.16 -3.05
N ARG A 113 24.62 20.39 -4.30
CA ARG A 113 25.42 21.11 -5.28
C ARG A 113 25.75 22.54 -4.81
N ARG A 114 24.75 23.29 -4.36
CA ARG A 114 24.95 24.67 -3.87
C ARG A 114 25.87 24.72 -2.66
N THR A 115 25.74 23.76 -1.75
CA THR A 115 26.62 23.65 -0.58
C THR A 115 28.08 23.45 -1.02
N LEU A 116 28.34 22.55 -1.97
CA LEU A 116 29.68 22.35 -2.53
C LEU A 116 30.22 23.60 -3.22
N GLU A 117 29.41 24.30 -4.01
CA GLU A 117 29.81 25.56 -4.65
C GLU A 117 30.16 26.65 -3.62
N LEU A 118 29.42 26.72 -2.51
CA LEU A 118 29.70 27.67 -1.43
C LEU A 118 30.97 27.30 -0.65
N GLU A 119 31.20 26.02 -0.38
CA GLU A 119 32.44 25.53 0.24
C GLU A 119 33.66 25.86 -0.62
N ALA A 120 33.60 25.59 -1.93
CA ALA A 120 34.67 25.93 -2.86
C ALA A 120 34.96 27.44 -2.91
N ARG A 121 33.90 28.29 -2.91
CA ARG A 121 34.08 29.76 -2.82
C ARG A 121 34.72 30.19 -1.51
N ARG A 122 34.36 29.54 -0.40
CA ARG A 122 34.93 29.83 0.92
C ARG A 122 36.43 29.52 0.95
N GLU A 123 36.83 28.39 0.38
CA GLU A 123 38.26 28.01 0.26
C GLU A 123 39.04 29.02 -0.60
N GLN A 124 38.47 29.47 -1.72
CA GLN A 124 39.07 30.51 -2.56
C GLN A 124 39.28 31.82 -1.80
N ILE A 125 38.28 32.27 -1.03
CA ILE A 125 38.40 33.49 -0.21
C ILE A 125 39.51 33.33 0.83
N GLN A 126 39.57 32.19 1.53
CA GLN A 126 40.62 31.93 2.52
C GLN A 126 42.02 31.96 1.91
N ALA A 127 42.20 31.35 0.74
CA ALA A 127 43.48 31.39 0.03
C ALA A 127 43.88 32.83 -0.35
N LEU A 128 42.94 33.63 -0.85
CA LEU A 128 43.19 35.04 -1.16
C LEU A 128 43.54 35.87 0.09
N GLU A 129 42.80 35.69 1.18
CA GLU A 129 43.07 36.35 2.46
C GLU A 129 44.47 36.01 2.99
N GLU A 130 44.89 34.74 2.89
CA GLU A 130 46.24 34.33 3.26
C GLU A 130 47.32 35.00 2.40
N THR A 131 47.12 35.06 1.07
CA THR A 131 48.07 35.73 0.17
C THR A 131 48.20 37.21 0.49
N LEU A 132 47.07 37.92 0.67
CA LEU A 132 47.06 39.34 1.05
C LEU A 132 47.74 39.57 2.40
N LYS A 133 47.52 38.68 3.38
CA LYS A 133 48.17 38.78 4.69
C LYS A 133 49.69 38.59 4.59
N ARG A 134 50.15 37.64 3.76
CA ARG A 134 51.59 37.43 3.49
C ARG A 134 52.21 38.65 2.82
N GLU A 135 51.56 39.21 1.80
CA GLU A 135 52.03 40.42 1.10
C GLU A 135 52.13 41.62 2.04
N LYS A 136 51.09 41.89 2.84
CA LYS A 136 51.13 42.98 3.84
C LYS A 136 52.26 42.83 4.84
N ASN A 137 52.51 41.61 5.32
CA ASN A 137 53.61 41.35 6.25
C ASN A 137 54.98 41.59 5.61
N LEU A 138 55.14 41.29 4.32
CA LEU A 138 56.38 41.56 3.57
C LEU A 138 56.61 43.06 3.38
N VAL A 139 55.56 43.82 3.03
CA VAL A 139 55.62 45.29 2.89
C VAL A 139 55.99 45.95 4.23
N ASN A 140 55.29 45.61 5.32
CA ASN A 140 55.61 46.16 6.64
C ASN A 140 57.05 45.85 7.08
N LYS A 141 57.56 44.66 6.78
CA LYS A 141 58.93 44.27 7.13
C LYS A 141 59.98 45.04 6.33
N ALA A 142 59.70 45.31 5.05
CA ALA A 142 60.57 46.13 4.20
C ALA A 142 60.62 47.59 4.66
N GLU A 143 59.51 48.16 5.12
CA GLU A 143 59.45 49.52 5.66
C GLU A 143 60.22 49.64 6.99
N THR A 144 60.11 48.66 7.90
CA THR A 144 60.84 48.66 9.19
C THR A 144 62.34 48.36 9.11
N SER A 145 62.86 47.88 7.97
CA SER A 145 64.31 47.64 7.76
C SER A 145 65.00 48.77 6.98
N GLY A 146 64.25 49.82 6.58
CA GLY A 146 64.73 50.96 5.81
C GLY A 146 64.92 52.25 6.60
N GLU A 147 64.59 52.27 7.90
CA GLU A 147 64.95 53.33 8.87
C GLU A 147 66.16 52.92 9.71
#